data_AF-A0A920MRK1-F1
#
_entry.id   AF-A0A920MRK1-F1
#
_cell.length_a   1.000
_cell.length_b   1.000
_cell.length_c   1.000
_cell.angle_alpha   90.00
_cell.angle_beta   90.00
_cell.angle_gamma   90.00
#
_symmetry.space_group_name_H-M   'P 1'
#
loop_
_entity.id
_entity.type
_entity.pdbx_description
1 polymer ?
#
loop_
_entity_poly.entity_id
_entity_poly.type
_entity_poly.pdbx_seq_one_letter_code
_entity_poly.pdbx_strand_id
1 'polypeptide(L)' 'MIQKSYTMKGKLVVALGSKGFKIQKTQSKDLIFGYAVGVDLTKRDIQKNAKETGRPWMMARCFLGLQQYLILS' A
#
# COMPACT_ATOMS: atom_id res chain seq x y z
N MET A 1 23.40 6.01 -16.93
CA MET A 1 22.18 6.67 -16.40
C MET A 1 21.08 5.62 -16.33
N ILE A 2 20.84 5.01 -15.17
CA ILE A 2 19.84 3.93 -15.02
C ILE A 2 18.47 4.58 -14.95
N GLN A 3 17.62 4.39 -15.98
CA GLN A 3 16.22 4.77 -15.90
C GLN A 3 15.56 3.94 -14.78
N LYS A 4 15.09 4.61 -13.73
CA LYS A 4 14.40 3.95 -12.62
C LYS A 4 12.95 3.71 -13.05
N SER A 5 12.56 2.47 -13.30
CA SER A 5 11.20 2.13 -13.73
C SER A 5 10.25 2.08 -12.53
N TYR A 6 9.44 3.13 -12.37
CA TYR A 6 8.37 3.18 -11.36
C TYR A 6 7.04 2.78 -12.00
N THR A 7 6.28 1.95 -11.30
CA THR A 7 4.89 1.66 -11.65
C THR A 7 3.97 2.24 -10.58
N MET A 8 3.03 3.08 -11.02
CA MET A 8 1.93 3.61 -10.21
C MET A 8 0.72 2.69 -10.28
N LYS A 9 0.14 2.37 -9.12
CA LYS A 9 -1.18 1.72 -9.06
C LYS A 9 -2.08 2.51 -8.11
N GLY A 10 -3.19 3.01 -8.62
CA GLY A 10 -4.25 3.59 -7.78
C GLY A 10 -4.83 2.52 -6.85
N LYS A 11 -5.08 2.89 -5.60
CA LYS A 11 -5.62 2.03 -4.55
C LYS A 11 -6.72 2.76 -3.81
N LEU A 12 -7.78 2.02 -3.48
CA LEU A 12 -8.70 2.42 -2.43
C LEU A 12 -8.05 2.11 -1.09
N VAL A 13 -7.98 3.12 -0.24
CA VAL A 13 -7.48 3.02 1.13
C VAL A 13 -8.66 3.13 2.07
N VAL A 14 -8.74 2.22 3.04
CA VAL A 14 -9.77 2.22 4.07
C VAL A 14 -9.09 2.60 5.38
N ALA A 15 -9.48 3.73 5.96
CA ALA A 15 -9.01 4.16 7.26
C ALA A 15 -9.87 3.51 8.35
N LEU A 16 -9.22 2.88 9.33
CA LEU A 16 -9.90 2.29 10.49
C LEU A 16 -9.92 3.29 11.64
N GLY A 17 -11.10 3.55 12.20
CA GLY A 17 -11.31 4.46 13.33
C GLY A 17 -11.21 3.78 14.69
N SER A 18 -11.21 2.45 14.72
CA SER A 18 -11.15 1.66 15.94
C SER A 18 -10.31 0.40 15.76
N LYS A 19 -9.81 -0.16 16.87
CA LYS A 19 -9.03 -1.40 16.86
C LYS A 19 -9.94 -2.57 16.55
N GLY A 20 -9.44 -3.55 15.80
CA GLY A 20 -10.18 -4.75 15.49
C GLY A 20 -9.33 -6.02 15.44
N PHE A 21 -9.86 -7.12 15.95
CA PHE A 21 -9.24 -8.44 15.90
C PHE A 21 -10.33 -9.51 15.68
N LYS A 22 -10.14 -10.38 14.68
CA LYS A 22 -11.09 -11.44 14.29
C LYS A 22 -12.54 -10.94 14.16
N ILE A 23 -12.72 -9.90 13.36
CA ILE A 23 -14.00 -9.20 13.25
C ILE A 23 -14.97 -9.92 12.33
N GLN A 24 -16.23 -10.03 12.76
CA GLN A 24 -17.30 -10.55 11.93
C GLN A 24 -17.60 -9.59 10.78
N LYS A 25 -17.90 -10.13 9.60
CA LYS A 25 -18.17 -9.33 8.39
C LYS A 25 -19.26 -8.27 8.60
N THR A 26 -20.26 -8.57 9.43
CA THR A 26 -21.37 -7.67 9.79
C THR A 26 -20.91 -6.42 10.54
N GLN A 27 -19.88 -6.52 11.38
CA GLN A 27 -19.34 -5.43 12.20
C GLN A 27 -18.23 -4.64 11.48
N SER A 28 -17.84 -5.07 10.27
CA SER A 28 -16.70 -4.48 9.56
C SER A 28 -16.91 -3.01 9.20
N LYS A 29 -18.15 -2.60 8.90
CA LYS A 29 -18.48 -1.22 8.51
C LYS A 29 -18.36 -0.24 9.68
N ASP A 30 -18.63 -0.68 10.90
CA ASP A 30 -18.65 0.17 12.09
C ASP A 30 -17.24 0.63 12.52
N LEU A 31 -16.20 -0.02 11.97
CA LEU A 31 -14.80 0.28 12.26
C LEU A 31 -14.18 1.22 11.22
N ILE A 32 -14.88 1.44 10.11
CA ILE A 32 -14.37 2.26 9.01
C ILE A 32 -14.57 3.72 9.38
N PHE A 33 -13.48 4.44 9.54
CA PHE A 33 -13.51 5.90 9.73
C PHE A 33 -13.79 6.62 8.41
N GLY A 34 -13.23 6.13 7.31
CA GLY A 34 -13.39 6.74 6.00
C GLY A 34 -12.61 6.05 4.89
N TYR A 35 -12.73 6.60 3.69
CA TYR A 35 -12.08 6.10 2.49
C TYR A 35 -11.15 7.16 1.90
N ALA A 36 -10.08 6.72 1.25
CA ALA A 36 -9.09 7.58 0.64
C ALA A 36 -8.61 6.97 -0.68
N VAL A 37 -8.09 7.80 -1.57
CA VAL A 37 -7.36 7.32 -2.75
C VAL A 37 -5.87 7.39 -2.44
N GLY A 38 -5.21 6.25 -2.57
CA GLY A 38 -3.76 6.12 -2.39
C GLY A 38 -3.10 5.67 -3.68
N VAL A 39 -1.79 5.89 -3.75
CA VAL A 39 -0.96 5.41 -4.85
C VAL A 39 0.05 4.41 -4.30
N ASP A 40 -0.02 3.16 -4.77
CA ASP A 40 0.98 2.12 -4.50
C ASP A 40 2.10 2.24 -5.54
N LEU A 41 3.18 2.92 -5.17
CA LEU A 41 4.40 2.99 -5.97
C LEU A 41 5.27 1.77 -5.70
N THR A 42 5.58 1.03 -6.76
CA THR A 42 6.54 -0.07 -6.69
C THR A 42 7.71 0.19 -7.61
N LYS A 43 8.94 0.10 -7.07
CA LYS A 43 10.15 0.03 -7.90
C LYS A 43 10.22 -1.33 -8.55
N ARG A 44 9.84 -1.42 -9.82
CA ARG A 44 9.59 -2.72 -10.46
C ARG A 44 10.87 -3.53 -10.66
N ASP A 45 11.97 -2.84 -10.94
CA ASP A 45 13.29 -3.45 -11.13
C ASP A 45 13.76 -4.16 -9.85
N ILE A 46 13.63 -3.49 -8.70
CA ILE A 46 13.96 -4.05 -7.38
C ILE A 46 13.01 -5.19 -7.02
N GLN A 47 11.73 -5.06 -7.35
CA GLN A 47 10.76 -6.13 -7.09
C GLN A 47 11.06 -7.39 -7.92
N LYS A 48 11.47 -7.23 -9.18
CA LYS A 48 11.83 -8.35 -10.06
C LYS A 48 13.07 -9.08 -9.54
N ASN A 49 14.12 -8.35 -9.18
CA ASN A 49 15.32 -8.94 -8.57
C ASN A 49 15.02 -9.65 -7.24
N ALA A 50 14.18 -9.07 -6.37
CA ALA A 50 13.79 -9.70 -5.12
C ALA A 50 13.02 -11.03 -5.33
N LYS A 51 12.16 -11.09 -6.36
CA LYS A 51 11.47 -12.33 -6.75
C LYS A 51 12.45 -13.40 -7.25
N GLU A 52 13.39 -13.02 -8.09
CA GLU A 52 14.40 -13.94 -8.67
C GLU A 52 15.36 -14.48 -7.60
N THR A 53 15.70 -13.66 -6.61
CA THR A 53 16.63 -14.03 -5.53
C THR A 53 15.95 -14.62 -4.30
N GLY A 54 14.62 -14.77 -4.31
CA GLY A 54 13.83 -15.26 -3.17
C GLY A 54 13.87 -14.33 -1.94
N ARG A 55 14.29 -13.07 -2.12
CA ARG A 55 14.45 -12.11 -1.02
C ARG A 55 13.16 -11.35 -0.73
N PRO A 56 12.97 -10.86 0.51
CA PRO A 56 11.83 -10.02 0.84
C PRO A 56 11.74 -8.79 -0.07
N TRP A 57 10.56 -8.55 -0.64
CA TRP A 57 10.30 -7.38 -1.50
C TRP A 57 10.23 -6.02 -0.77
N MET A 58 10.63 -5.98 0.52
CA MET A 58 10.51 -4.79 1.36
C MET A 58 11.23 -3.59 0.76
N MET A 59 12.42 -3.80 0.17
CA MET A 59 13.20 -2.75 -0.51
C MET A 59 12.50 -2.15 -1.73
N ALA A 60 11.57 -2.87 -2.37
CA ALA A 60 10.85 -2.39 -3.54
C ALA A 60 9.60 -1.55 -3.20
N ARG A 61 9.10 -1.67 -1.95
CA ARG A 61 7.81 -1.10 -1.49
C ARG A 61 7.94 -0.12 -0.32
N CYS A 62 8.95 -0.28 0.52
CA CYS A 62 9.18 0.51 1.72
C CYS A 62 10.42 1.38 1.54
N PHE A 63 10.35 2.34 0.61
CA PHE A 63 11.34 3.42 0.51
C PHE A 63 10.68 4.75 0.86
N LEU A 64 11.43 5.62 1.53
CA LEU A 64 10.91 6.88 2.08
C LEU A 64 10.16 7.70 1.02
N GLY A 65 8.91 8.09 1.34
CA GLY A 65 8.21 9.20 0.70
C GLY A 65 6.93 8.91 -0.11
N LEU A 66 6.34 7.72 -0.08
CA LEU A 66 5.29 7.38 -1.08
C LEU A 66 3.92 6.93 -0.58
N GLN A 67 3.73 6.86 0.73
CA GLN A 67 2.39 6.72 1.26
C GLN A 67 1.78 8.11 1.46
N GLN A 68 1.59 8.83 0.35
CA GLN A 68 0.74 10.02 0.34
C GLN A 68 -0.71 9.53 0.31
N TYR A 69 -1.40 9.72 1.42
CA TYR A 69 -2.83 9.46 1.55
C TYR A 69 -3.57 10.78 1.40
N LEU A 70 -4.41 10.92 0.37
CA LEU A 70 -5.39 11.99 0.32
C LEU A 70 -6.69 11.45 0.91
N ILE A 71 -7.00 11.84 2.15
CA ILE A 71 -8.26 11.50 2.80
C ILE A 71 -9.36 12.31 2.12
N LEU A 72 -10.31 11.62 1.50
CA LEU A 72 -11.53 12.24 0.97
C LEU A 72 -12.53 12.23 2.12
N SER A 73 -12.68 13.37 2.79
CA SER A 73 -13.73 13.62 3.79
C SER A 73 -15.05 13.97 3.11
#